data_AF-A0A388KTV4-F1
#
_entry.id   AF-A0A388KTV4-F1
#
_cell.length_a   1.000
_cell.length_b   1.000
_cell.length_c   1.000
_cell.angle_alpha   90.00
_cell.angle_beta   90.00
_cell.angle_gamma   90.00
#
_symmetry.space_group_name_H-M   'P 1'
#
loop_
_entity.id
_entity.type
_entity.pdbx_description
1 polymer ?
#
loop_
_entity_poly.entity_id
_entity_poly.type
_entity_poly.pdbx_seq_one_letter_code
_entity_poly.pdbx_strand_id
1 'polypeptide(L)'
;MRRRELEDKKKMDELIRREIERNSEVLEARVMSKIGRQFLVAREEARMEESRSHIFRTRRSVTRDKMDEYADKGTEDIEDEIAKLYEIREKKRKAKASVEGEGRRPFRQPVFGRNGSVEDGPIGESSKMEEERGRTKIAAGSGPDGFLAYVLAQRRLLTPKTKEQLKAICRQENVTYTTKGPTIKSIIEARAKVAYEGFIFTPSTSSTSPDEERTPSE
;
A
#
# COMPACT_ATOMS: atom_id res chain seq x y z
N MET A 1 -45.73 -42.30 26.22
CA MET A 1 -44.55 -41.98 25.39
C MET A 1 -44.17 -40.51 25.41
N ARG A 2 -45.06 -39.56 25.07
CA ARG A 2 -44.72 -38.12 24.91
C ARG A 2 -43.99 -37.43 26.08
N ARG A 3 -44.29 -37.80 27.34
CA ARG A 3 -43.64 -37.17 28.51
C ARG A 3 -42.15 -37.54 28.63
N ARG A 4 -41.80 -38.79 28.29
CA ARG A 4 -40.43 -39.29 28.33
C ARG A 4 -39.57 -38.64 27.24
N GLU A 5 -40.13 -38.48 26.04
CA GLU A 5 -39.47 -37.80 24.91
C GLU A 5 -39.14 -36.33 25.22
N LEU A 6 -40.03 -35.61 25.92
CA LEU A 6 -39.79 -34.23 26.33
C LEU A 6 -38.67 -34.11 27.39
N GLU A 7 -38.61 -35.07 28.32
CA GLU A 7 -37.56 -35.12 29.34
C GLU A 7 -36.20 -35.47 28.71
N ASP A 8 -36.16 -36.40 27.76
CA ASP A 8 -34.94 -36.77 27.03
C ASP A 8 -34.44 -35.61 26.15
N LYS A 9 -35.35 -34.89 25.49
CA LYS A 9 -35.01 -33.68 24.73
C LYS A 9 -34.41 -32.60 25.63
N LYS A 10 -35.00 -32.36 26.82
CA LYS A 10 -34.45 -31.41 27.80
C LYS A 10 -33.05 -31.80 28.27
N LYS A 11 -32.79 -33.10 28.49
CA LYS A 11 -31.45 -33.59 28.86
C LYS A 11 -30.44 -33.40 27.74
N MET A 12 -30.83 -33.65 26.50
CA MET A 12 -29.97 -33.42 25.33
C MET A 12 -29.64 -31.94 25.16
N ASP A 13 -30.63 -31.05 25.26
CA ASP A 13 -30.43 -29.61 25.15
C ASP A 13 -29.52 -29.07 26.27
N GLU A 14 -29.64 -29.62 27.48
CA GLU A 14 -28.77 -29.28 28.62
C GLU A 14 -27.31 -29.74 28.41
N LEU A 15 -27.11 -30.95 27.86
CA LEU A 15 -25.78 -31.44 27.49
C LEU A 15 -25.13 -30.57 26.42
N ILE A 16 -25.89 -30.21 25.38
CA ILE A 16 -25.41 -29.31 24.32
C ILE A 16 -25.02 -27.95 24.91
N ARG A 17 -25.82 -27.41 25.84
CA ARG A 17 -25.51 -26.13 26.49
C ARG A 17 -24.19 -26.17 27.25
N ARG A 18 -23.96 -27.21 28.06
CA ARG A 18 -22.71 -27.36 28.82
C ARG A 18 -21.49 -27.52 27.92
N GLU A 19 -21.65 -28.25 26.81
CA GLU A 19 -20.57 -28.44 25.85
C GLU A 19 -20.23 -27.12 25.13
N ILE A 20 -21.24 -26.32 24.79
CA ILE A 20 -21.04 -24.98 24.20
C ILE A 20 -20.31 -24.07 25.20
N GLU A 21 -20.73 -24.06 26.47
CA GLU A 21 -20.12 -23.25 27.51
C GLU A 21 -18.64 -23.61 27.70
N ARG A 22 -18.33 -24.91 27.85
CA ARG A 22 -16.95 -25.40 27.96
C ARG A 22 -16.09 -25.03 26.74
N ASN A 23 -16.64 -25.16 25.54
CA ASN A 23 -15.94 -24.80 24.31
C ASN A 23 -15.76 -23.29 24.16
N SER A 24 -16.68 -22.48 24.68
CA SER A 24 -16.58 -21.02 24.64
C SER A 24 -15.42 -20.50 25.49
N GLU A 25 -15.20 -21.07 26.67
CA GLU A 25 -14.07 -20.74 27.54
C GLU A 25 -12.72 -21.08 26.89
N VAL A 26 -12.61 -22.28 26.30
CA VAL A 26 -11.39 -22.72 25.60
C VAL A 26 -11.09 -21.82 24.40
N LEU A 27 -12.13 -21.44 23.64
CA LEU A 27 -11.99 -20.54 22.51
C LEU A 27 -11.54 -19.15 22.96
N GLU A 28 -12.16 -18.59 24.00
CA GLU A 28 -11.80 -17.30 24.56
C GLU A 28 -10.34 -17.30 25.04
N ALA A 29 -9.92 -18.29 25.82
CA ALA A 29 -8.54 -18.42 26.27
C ALA A 29 -7.55 -18.49 25.09
N ARG A 30 -7.90 -19.22 24.02
CA ARG A 30 -7.08 -19.32 22.82
C ARG A 30 -6.98 -17.99 22.08
N VAL A 31 -8.08 -17.25 21.98
CA VAL A 31 -8.12 -15.92 21.34
C VAL A 31 -7.29 -14.92 22.16
N MET A 32 -7.51 -14.86 23.46
CA MET A 32 -6.76 -13.98 24.37
C MET A 32 -5.26 -14.30 24.34
N SER A 33 -4.89 -15.57 24.30
CA SER A 33 -3.50 -16.00 24.16
C SER A 33 -2.86 -15.56 22.83
N LYS A 34 -3.60 -15.60 21.72
CA LYS A 34 -3.11 -15.13 20.41
C LYS A 34 -2.94 -13.60 20.38
N ILE A 35 -3.92 -12.86 20.91
CA ILE A 35 -3.86 -11.39 20.98
C ILE A 35 -2.71 -10.94 21.87
N GLY A 36 -2.56 -11.55 23.05
CA GLY A 36 -1.46 -11.25 23.96
C GLY A 36 -0.08 -11.45 23.32
N ARG A 37 0.11 -12.55 22.58
CA ARG A 37 1.35 -12.78 21.82
C ARG A 37 1.58 -11.72 20.75
N GLN A 38 0.56 -11.38 19.95
CA GLN A 38 0.67 -10.35 18.92
C GLN A 38 1.02 -8.98 19.51
N PHE A 39 0.40 -8.62 20.64
CA PHE A 39 0.69 -7.37 21.34
C PHE A 39 2.14 -7.30 21.82
N LEU A 40 2.67 -8.38 22.41
CA LEU A 40 4.06 -8.44 22.85
C LEU A 40 5.04 -8.31 21.69
N VAL A 41 4.78 -8.99 20.57
CA VAL A 41 5.59 -8.89 19.35
C VAL A 41 5.56 -7.46 18.78
N ALA A 42 4.38 -6.88 18.61
CA ALA A 42 4.23 -5.52 18.10
C ALA A 42 4.91 -4.47 19.01
N ARG A 43 4.86 -4.68 20.33
CA ARG A 43 5.53 -3.82 21.30
C ARG A 43 7.06 -3.95 21.25
N GLU A 44 7.60 -5.15 21.03
CA GLU A 44 9.03 -5.37 20.80
C GLU A 44 9.48 -4.69 19.50
N GLU A 45 8.71 -4.87 18.43
CA GLU A 45 8.97 -4.29 17.12
C GLU A 45 8.98 -2.75 17.15
N ALA A 46 8.02 -2.13 17.83
CA ALA A 46 8.00 -0.67 18.02
C ALA A 46 9.24 -0.14 18.74
N ARG A 47 9.74 -0.84 19.78
CA ARG A 47 10.99 -0.46 20.47
C ARG A 47 12.23 -0.64 19.59
N MET A 48 12.26 -1.71 18.79
CA MET A 48 13.36 -1.99 17.87
C MET A 48 13.42 -0.99 16.73
N GLU A 49 12.26 -0.57 16.19
CA GLU A 49 12.17 0.43 15.13
C GLU A 49 12.66 1.80 15.59
N GLU A 50 12.34 2.21 16.82
CA GLU A 50 12.87 3.43 17.42
C GLU A 50 14.41 3.41 17.47
N SER A 51 14.98 2.27 17.88
CA SER A 51 16.43 2.07 17.94
C SER A 51 17.09 2.07 16.55
N ARG A 52 16.44 1.49 15.54
CA ARG A 52 16.92 1.46 14.14
C ARG A 52 16.83 2.82 13.45
N SER A 53 15.80 3.61 13.76
CA SER A 53 15.59 4.94 13.18
C SER A 53 16.73 5.93 13.50
N HIS A 54 17.49 5.68 14.56
CA HIS A 54 18.67 6.47 14.93
C HIS A 54 19.90 6.22 14.04
N ILE A 55 19.90 5.16 13.24
CA ILE A 55 21.03 4.79 12.37
C ILE A 55 20.89 5.42 10.96
N PHE A 56 19.66 5.76 10.53
CA PHE A 56 19.39 6.31 9.19
C PHE A 56 19.06 7.81 9.15
N ARG A 57 18.95 8.49 10.30
CA ARG A 57 19.08 9.94 10.31
C ARG A 57 20.55 10.26 10.11
N THR A 58 20.88 10.84 8.96
CA THR A 58 22.12 11.60 8.74
C THR A 58 22.46 12.31 10.05
N ARG A 59 23.57 11.94 10.68
CA ARG A 59 24.13 12.72 11.79
C ARG A 59 24.41 14.12 11.25
N ARG A 60 23.44 15.03 11.36
CA ARG A 60 23.75 16.43 11.50
C ARG A 60 24.39 16.48 12.87
N SER A 61 25.71 16.49 12.90
CA SER A 61 26.49 16.76 14.10
C SER A 61 26.07 18.14 14.60
N VAL A 62 25.02 18.19 15.41
CA VAL A 62 24.79 19.33 16.28
C VAL A 62 25.87 19.18 17.33
N THR A 63 26.96 19.91 17.13
CA THR A 63 27.95 20.22 18.15
C THR A 63 27.17 20.62 19.40
N ARG A 64 27.22 19.74 20.41
CA ARG A 64 26.49 19.86 21.67
C ARG A 64 27.06 20.96 22.59
N ASP A 65 28.01 21.75 22.09
CA ASP A 65 28.71 22.82 22.81
C ASP A 65 28.14 24.23 22.58
N LYS A 66 27.05 24.39 21.83
CA LYS A 66 26.48 25.72 21.50
C LYS A 66 25.09 26.01 22.07
N MET A 67 24.68 25.30 23.12
CA MET A 67 23.39 25.59 23.77
C MET A 67 23.48 26.74 24.79
N ASP A 68 24.69 27.10 25.24
CA ASP A 68 24.93 28.25 26.13
C ASP A 68 25.14 29.59 25.39
N GLU A 69 25.37 29.58 24.07
CA GLU A 69 25.70 30.80 23.30
C GLU A 69 24.47 31.67 22.95
N TYR A 70 23.26 31.23 23.31
CA TYR A 70 22.01 31.94 23.00
C TYR A 70 21.34 32.58 24.23
N ALA A 71 21.88 32.41 25.44
CA ALA A 71 21.31 33.03 26.63
C ALA A 71 21.58 34.55 26.73
N ASP A 72 22.60 35.05 26.01
CA ASP A 72 23.10 36.44 26.11
C ASP A 72 22.77 37.30 24.87
N LYS A 73 22.11 36.71 23.86
CA LYS A 73 21.65 37.42 22.66
C LYS A 73 20.26 37.98 22.93
N GLY A 74 20.23 39.21 23.44
CA GLY A 74 19.00 39.97 23.70
C GLY A 74 18.07 40.06 22.49
N THR A 75 16.80 40.40 22.75
CA THR A 75 15.71 40.46 21.76
C THR A 75 15.99 41.38 20.55
N GLU A 76 16.99 42.25 20.65
CA GLU A 76 17.50 43.10 19.56
C GLU A 76 18.00 42.27 18.35
N ASP A 77 18.62 41.10 18.58
CA ASP A 77 19.12 40.21 17.51
C ASP A 77 17.94 39.64 16.68
N ILE A 78 16.75 39.49 17.28
CA ILE A 78 15.54 38.99 16.63
C ILE A 78 14.91 40.07 15.75
N GLU A 79 14.86 41.33 16.20
CA GLU A 79 14.31 42.43 15.42
C GLU A 79 15.14 42.71 14.16
N ASP A 80 16.47 42.65 14.28
CA ASP A 80 17.40 42.78 13.14
C ASP A 80 17.29 41.60 12.16
N GLU A 81 17.14 40.38 12.67
CA GLU A 81 16.92 39.20 11.82
C GLU A 81 15.56 39.27 11.09
N ILE A 82 14.51 39.75 11.75
CA ILE A 82 13.21 40.01 11.12
C ILE A 82 13.34 41.09 10.04
N ALA A 83 14.02 42.21 10.31
CA ALA A 83 14.25 43.27 9.33
C ALA A 83 14.99 42.76 8.09
N LYS A 84 16.02 41.94 8.28
CA LYS A 84 16.78 41.28 7.21
C LYS A 84 15.90 40.33 6.37
N LEU A 85 15.03 39.55 7.02
CA LEU A 85 14.09 38.67 6.31
C LEU A 85 13.05 39.46 5.50
N TYR A 86 12.60 40.60 6.01
CA TYR A 86 11.73 41.51 5.26
C TYR A 86 12.43 42.10 4.03
N GLU A 87 13.68 42.54 4.17
CA GLU A 87 14.47 43.09 3.06
C GLU A 87 14.70 42.04 1.95
N ILE A 88 15.01 40.79 2.32
CA ILE A 88 15.13 39.67 1.37
C ILE A 88 13.80 39.42 0.64
N ARG A 89 12.68 39.45 1.36
CA ARG A 89 11.34 39.21 0.80
C ARG A 89 10.88 40.36 -0.11
N GLU A 90 11.32 41.59 0.15
CA GLU A 90 11.05 42.75 -0.70
C GLU A 90 11.91 42.75 -1.96
N LYS A 91 13.22 42.47 -1.84
CA LYS A 91 14.13 42.30 -2.99
C LYS A 91 13.64 41.20 -3.95
N LYS A 92 13.14 40.09 -3.40
CA LYS A 92 12.58 38.98 -4.19
C LYS A 92 11.24 39.32 -4.86
N ARG A 93 10.49 40.31 -4.34
CA ARG A 93 9.28 40.86 -4.99
C ARG A 93 9.62 41.90 -6.07
N LYS A 94 10.64 42.74 -5.85
CA LYS A 94 11.13 43.72 -6.85
C LYS A 94 11.77 43.06 -8.08
N ALA A 95 12.37 41.87 -7.95
CA ALA A 95 12.86 41.10 -9.09
C ALA A 95 11.75 40.56 -10.04
N LYS A 96 10.47 40.76 -9.71
CA LYS A 96 9.33 40.39 -10.56
C LYS A 96 8.64 41.58 -11.23
N ALA A 97 9.13 42.80 -11.00
CA ALA A 97 8.67 44.02 -11.67
C ALA A 97 9.82 44.62 -12.49
N SER A 98 9.66 44.58 -13.81
CA SER A 98 10.44 45.28 -14.84
C SER A 98 11.97 45.10 -14.82
N VAL A 99 12.46 44.14 -15.61
CA VAL A 99 13.63 44.35 -16.47
C VAL A 99 13.18 44.05 -17.90
N GLU A 100 12.67 45.09 -18.57
CA GLU A 100 12.99 45.29 -19.98
C GLU A 100 14.51 45.49 -20.06
N GLY A 101 15.18 44.83 -21.02
CA GLY A 101 16.58 45.08 -21.30
C GLY A 101 17.50 43.86 -21.17
N GLU A 102 17.73 43.26 -22.34
CA GLU A 102 18.99 42.61 -22.77
C GLU A 102 19.47 41.34 -22.05
N GLY A 103 19.52 40.24 -22.83
CA GLY A 103 20.62 39.28 -22.71
C GLY A 103 20.30 37.85 -22.29
N ARG A 104 19.05 37.42 -22.16
CA ARG A 104 18.74 35.98 -21.97
C ARG A 104 18.33 35.33 -23.28
N ARG A 105 19.19 34.42 -23.78
CA ARG A 105 18.90 33.53 -24.91
C ARG A 105 17.50 32.92 -24.73
N PRO A 106 16.59 33.04 -25.70
CA PRO A 106 15.31 32.37 -25.61
C PRO A 106 15.54 30.86 -25.62
N PHE A 107 14.97 30.18 -24.64
CA PHE A 107 14.84 28.73 -24.66
C PHE A 107 14.13 28.37 -25.97
N ARG A 108 14.84 27.69 -26.89
CA ARG A 108 14.28 27.31 -28.19
C ARG A 108 13.07 26.42 -27.96
N GLN A 109 11.88 26.98 -28.13
CA GLN A 109 10.65 26.23 -28.29
C GLN A 109 10.81 25.33 -29.54
N PRO A 110 10.46 24.04 -29.46
CA PRO A 110 10.33 23.20 -30.65
C PRO A 110 9.25 23.80 -31.55
N VAL A 111 9.65 24.22 -32.75
CA VAL A 111 8.72 24.69 -33.77
C VAL A 111 8.09 23.44 -34.38
N PHE A 112 6.88 23.09 -33.95
CA PHE A 112 6.06 22.13 -34.71
C PHE A 112 5.61 22.85 -35.98
N GLY A 113 6.26 22.52 -37.10
CA GLY A 113 5.91 23.00 -38.42
C GLY A 113 4.49 22.58 -38.78
N ARG A 114 3.54 23.48 -38.55
CA ARG A 114 2.20 23.39 -39.12
C ARG A 114 2.28 24.06 -40.48
N ASN A 115 2.70 23.32 -41.51
CA ASN A 115 2.40 23.55 -42.93
C ASN A 115 2.75 22.28 -43.68
N GLY A 116 1.73 21.65 -44.26
CA GLY A 116 1.81 20.34 -44.88
C GLY A 116 2.62 20.33 -46.17
N SER A 117 3.39 19.25 -46.33
CA SER A 117 3.66 18.64 -47.62
C SER A 117 3.65 17.14 -47.40
N VAL A 118 2.72 16.48 -48.09
CA VAL A 118 2.62 15.03 -48.24
C VAL A 118 3.90 14.58 -48.92
N GLU A 119 4.66 13.67 -48.31
CA GLU A 119 5.47 12.63 -48.97
C GLU A 119 6.06 11.68 -47.90
N ASP A 120 6.17 10.42 -48.30
CA ASP A 120 6.34 9.20 -47.51
C ASP A 120 7.36 9.24 -46.35
N GLY A 121 6.90 8.81 -45.17
CA GLY A 121 7.73 8.46 -44.01
C GLY A 121 6.88 7.67 -43.01
N PRO A 122 7.43 6.63 -42.34
CA PRO A 122 6.62 5.58 -41.74
C PRO A 122 5.67 6.16 -40.71
N ILE A 123 4.38 5.95 -40.99
CA ILE A 123 3.25 6.27 -40.13
C ILE A 123 3.55 5.63 -38.78
N GLY A 124 3.94 6.46 -37.82
CA GLY A 124 3.87 6.10 -36.41
C GLY A 124 2.40 5.86 -36.12
N GLU A 125 1.99 4.60 -36.10
CA GLU A 125 0.67 4.16 -35.72
C GLU A 125 0.42 4.61 -34.27
N SER A 126 -0.10 5.83 -34.12
CA SER A 126 -0.72 6.31 -32.90
C SER A 126 -2.03 5.53 -32.76
N SER A 127 -1.92 4.32 -32.22
CA SER A 127 -3.04 3.48 -31.85
C SER A 127 -3.83 4.18 -30.75
N LYS A 128 -4.85 4.94 -31.16
CA LYS A 128 -6.01 5.32 -30.34
C LYS A 128 -6.94 4.11 -30.15
N MET A 129 -6.38 2.96 -29.76
CA MET A 129 -7.12 1.77 -29.34
C MET A 129 -6.48 1.18 -28.08
N GLU A 130 -6.57 1.92 -26.97
CA GLU A 130 -6.37 1.28 -25.66
C GLU A 130 -7.30 1.86 -24.59
N GLU A 131 -8.55 2.11 -25.00
CA GLU A 131 -9.64 2.53 -24.11
C GLU A 131 -10.66 1.38 -23.92
N GLU A 132 -10.22 0.12 -23.88
CA GLU A 132 -11.15 -0.99 -23.55
C GLU A 132 -10.46 -2.25 -22.98
N ARG A 133 -9.35 -2.09 -22.29
CA ARG A 133 -8.88 -3.13 -21.35
C ARG A 133 -8.55 -2.45 -20.05
N GLY A 134 -9.34 -2.73 -19.02
CA GLY A 134 -9.14 -2.27 -17.64
C GLY A 134 -7.82 -2.79 -17.05
N ARG A 135 -6.70 -2.32 -17.59
CA ARG A 135 -5.37 -2.55 -17.08
C ARG A 135 -5.26 -1.73 -15.80
N THR A 136 -5.61 -2.35 -14.68
CA THR A 136 -5.24 -1.90 -13.34
C THR A 136 -3.74 -2.08 -13.17
N LYS A 137 -2.95 -1.28 -13.88
CA LYS A 137 -1.53 -1.14 -13.59
C LYS A 137 -1.45 -0.46 -12.23
N ILE A 138 -1.08 -1.23 -11.22
CA ILE A 138 -0.90 -0.71 -9.86
C ILE A 138 0.31 0.24 -9.90
N ALA A 139 0.18 1.40 -9.27
CA ALA A 139 1.28 2.34 -9.19
C ALA A 139 2.49 1.66 -8.54
N ALA A 140 3.66 1.79 -9.17
CA ALA A 140 4.91 1.30 -8.60
C ALA A 140 5.08 1.93 -7.20
N GLY A 141 5.18 1.09 -6.16
CA GLY A 141 5.27 1.50 -4.76
C GLY A 141 4.02 1.28 -3.91
N SER A 142 2.94 0.68 -4.45
CA SER A 142 1.70 0.53 -3.68
C SER A 142 1.76 -0.47 -2.52
N GLY A 143 2.80 -1.31 -2.41
CA GLY A 143 3.01 -2.16 -1.22
C GLY A 143 1.87 -3.15 -0.91
N PRO A 144 1.93 -3.83 0.25
CA PRO A 144 0.83 -4.63 0.80
C PRO A 144 -0.46 -3.83 1.01
N ASP A 145 -0.34 -2.53 1.33
CA ASP A 145 -1.48 -1.63 1.55
C ASP A 145 -2.32 -1.44 0.27
N GLY A 146 -1.64 -1.37 -0.88
CA GLY A 146 -2.26 -1.32 -2.20
C GLY A 146 -3.13 -2.52 -2.52
N PHE A 147 -2.65 -3.71 -2.16
CA PHE A 147 -3.39 -4.95 -2.34
C PHE A 147 -4.68 -4.95 -1.52
N LEU A 148 -4.61 -4.55 -0.25
CA LEU A 148 -5.78 -4.46 0.60
C LEU A 148 -6.79 -3.43 0.05
N ALA A 149 -6.32 -2.26 -0.37
CA ALA A 149 -7.15 -1.24 -0.99
C ALA A 149 -7.82 -1.76 -2.27
N TYR A 150 -7.10 -2.50 -3.11
CA TYR A 150 -7.61 -3.14 -4.31
C TYR A 150 -8.72 -4.15 -4.00
N VAL A 151 -8.49 -5.05 -3.05
CA VAL A 151 -9.47 -6.06 -2.63
C VAL A 151 -10.75 -5.39 -2.11
N LEU A 152 -10.61 -4.35 -1.30
CA LEU A 152 -11.75 -3.58 -0.78
C LEU A 152 -12.52 -2.88 -1.90
N ALA A 153 -11.84 -2.27 -2.86
CA ALA A 153 -12.46 -1.64 -4.01
C ALA A 153 -13.23 -2.64 -4.88
N GLN A 154 -12.62 -3.78 -5.20
CA GLN A 154 -13.28 -4.85 -5.96
C GLN A 154 -14.52 -5.38 -5.23
N ARG A 155 -14.44 -5.57 -3.91
CA ARG A 155 -15.58 -6.01 -3.10
C ARG A 155 -16.73 -5.00 -3.14
N ARG A 156 -16.45 -3.70 -3.05
CA ARG A 156 -17.46 -2.64 -3.18
C ARG A 156 -18.13 -2.64 -4.54
N LEU A 157 -17.37 -2.89 -5.62
CA LEU A 157 -17.90 -2.94 -7.00
C LEU A 157 -18.76 -4.17 -7.27
N LEU A 158 -18.42 -5.32 -6.68
CA LEU A 158 -19.09 -6.60 -6.95
C LEU A 158 -20.28 -6.87 -6.04
N THR A 159 -20.31 -6.30 -4.83
CA THR A 159 -21.42 -6.48 -3.87
C THR A 159 -22.80 -6.07 -4.43
N PRO A 160 -22.98 -4.92 -5.11
CA PRO A 160 -24.28 -4.53 -5.64
C PRO A 160 -24.67 -5.27 -6.93
N LYS A 161 -23.79 -6.08 -7.53
CA LYS A 161 -24.10 -6.79 -8.77
C LYS A 161 -25.19 -7.85 -8.57
N THR A 162 -26.00 -8.03 -9.60
CA THR A 162 -27.03 -9.09 -9.65
C THR A 162 -26.38 -10.44 -9.94
N LYS A 163 -27.13 -11.53 -9.71
CA LYS A 163 -26.65 -12.90 -9.97
C LYS A 163 -26.24 -13.10 -11.43
N GLU A 164 -26.99 -12.51 -12.34
CA GLU A 164 -26.86 -12.61 -13.79
C GLU A 164 -25.61 -11.86 -14.26
N GLN A 165 -25.37 -10.68 -13.69
CA GLN A 165 -24.13 -9.92 -13.90
C GLN A 165 -22.91 -10.68 -13.38
N LEU A 166 -23.00 -11.27 -12.18
CA LEU A 166 -21.92 -12.08 -11.63
C LEU A 166 -21.63 -13.31 -12.49
N LYS A 167 -22.66 -13.99 -13.00
CA LYS A 167 -22.50 -15.10 -13.97
C LYS A 167 -21.83 -14.66 -15.27
N ALA A 168 -22.11 -13.44 -15.75
CA ALA A 168 -21.43 -12.90 -16.93
C ALA A 168 -19.93 -12.68 -16.65
N ILE A 169 -19.59 -12.08 -15.51
CA ILE A 169 -18.20 -11.87 -15.08
C ILE A 169 -17.48 -13.21 -14.89
N CYS A 170 -18.13 -14.19 -14.26
CA CYS A 170 -17.62 -15.55 -14.10
C CYS A 170 -17.22 -16.20 -15.43
N ARG A 171 -18.04 -16.05 -16.48
CA ARG A 171 -17.73 -16.58 -17.81
C ARG A 171 -16.54 -15.88 -18.45
N GLN A 172 -16.41 -14.57 -18.24
CA GLN A 172 -15.30 -13.78 -18.77
C GLN A 172 -13.96 -14.13 -18.09
N GLU A 173 -13.99 -14.42 -16.79
CA GLU A 173 -12.79 -14.64 -15.97
C GLU A 173 -12.51 -16.12 -15.70
N ASN A 174 -13.23 -17.04 -16.35
CA ASN A 174 -13.13 -18.49 -16.16
C ASN A 174 -13.32 -18.94 -14.69
N VAL A 175 -14.25 -18.31 -13.97
CA VAL A 175 -14.59 -18.63 -12.57
C VAL A 175 -15.95 -19.33 -12.50
N THR A 176 -16.07 -20.42 -11.75
CA THR A 176 -17.36 -21.11 -11.55
C THR A 176 -18.27 -20.36 -10.58
N TYR A 177 -19.51 -20.09 -10.99
CA TYR A 177 -20.51 -19.48 -10.12
C TYR A 177 -21.04 -20.51 -9.10
N THR A 178 -21.01 -20.17 -7.82
CA THR A 178 -21.56 -21.00 -6.73
C THR A 178 -22.68 -20.26 -5.98
N THR A 179 -22.34 -19.51 -4.93
CA THR A 179 -23.22 -18.58 -4.22
C THR A 179 -22.60 -17.18 -4.25
N LYS A 180 -23.39 -16.12 -4.03
CA LYS A 180 -22.95 -14.73 -4.26
C LYS A 180 -21.65 -14.37 -3.50
N GLY A 181 -21.57 -14.68 -2.21
CA GLY A 181 -20.41 -14.36 -1.38
C GLY A 181 -19.11 -15.05 -1.85
N PRO A 182 -19.06 -16.39 -1.90
CA PRO A 182 -17.92 -17.14 -2.41
C PRO A 182 -17.53 -16.77 -3.85
N THR A 183 -18.51 -16.57 -4.74
CA THR A 183 -18.24 -16.17 -6.13
C THR A 183 -17.53 -14.82 -6.20
N ILE A 184 -17.97 -13.83 -5.41
CA ILE A 184 -17.29 -12.54 -5.33
C ILE A 184 -15.84 -12.71 -4.86
N LYS A 185 -15.58 -13.57 -3.86
CA LYS A 185 -14.22 -13.84 -3.41
C LYS A 185 -13.35 -14.45 -4.52
N SER A 186 -13.86 -15.46 -5.22
CA SER A 186 -13.12 -16.11 -6.32
C SER A 186 -12.82 -15.17 -7.49
N ILE A 187 -13.75 -14.27 -7.83
CA ILE A 187 -13.52 -13.20 -8.83
C ILE A 187 -12.41 -12.26 -8.35
N ILE A 188 -12.47 -11.78 -7.10
CA ILE A 188 -11.46 -10.88 -6.54
C ILE A 188 -10.08 -11.57 -6.54
N GLU A 189 -10.02 -12.83 -6.15
CA GLU A 189 -8.78 -13.62 -6.14
C GLU A 189 -8.20 -13.76 -7.55
N ALA A 190 -9.01 -14.13 -8.55
CA ALA A 190 -8.56 -14.24 -9.93
C ALA A 190 -8.00 -12.91 -10.45
N ARG A 191 -8.71 -11.80 -10.22
CA ARG A 191 -8.27 -10.46 -10.64
C ARG A 191 -7.01 -10.01 -9.90
N ALA A 192 -6.95 -10.24 -8.58
CA ALA A 192 -5.82 -9.86 -7.77
C ALA A 192 -4.57 -10.69 -8.10
N LYS A 193 -4.74 -11.98 -8.43
CA LYS A 193 -3.65 -12.84 -8.90
C LYS A 193 -3.03 -12.25 -10.16
N VAL A 194 -3.82 -11.88 -11.16
CA VAL A 194 -3.32 -11.27 -12.40
C VAL A 194 -2.69 -9.90 -12.15
N ALA A 195 -3.25 -9.10 -11.25
CA ALA A 195 -2.76 -7.74 -10.99
C ALA A 195 -1.48 -7.70 -10.13
N TYR A 196 -1.31 -8.65 -9.20
CA TYR A 196 -0.21 -8.70 -8.23
C TYR A 196 0.71 -9.92 -8.41
N GLU A 197 0.63 -10.59 -9.56
CA GLU A 197 1.55 -11.66 -9.94
C GLU A 197 3.00 -11.13 -9.91
N GLY A 198 3.89 -11.84 -9.22
CA GLY A 198 5.29 -11.40 -9.06
C GLY A 198 5.54 -10.29 -8.04
N PHE A 199 4.52 -9.72 -7.39
CA PHE A 199 4.69 -8.79 -6.26
C PHE A 199 4.45 -9.47 -4.91
N ILE A 200 3.37 -10.26 -4.80
CA ILE A 200 2.98 -10.95 -3.54
C ILE A 200 3.28 -12.45 -3.59
N PHE A 201 3.31 -12.99 -4.81
CA PHE A 201 3.49 -14.43 -5.06
C PHE A 201 4.85 -14.76 -5.66
N THR A 202 5.89 -13.97 -5.38
CA THR A 202 7.25 -14.49 -5.60
C THR A 202 7.42 -15.67 -4.66
N PRO A 203 7.50 -16.93 -5.13
CA PRO A 203 7.98 -17.98 -4.26
C PRO A 203 9.36 -17.51 -3.80
N SER A 204 9.59 -17.47 -2.49
CA SER A 204 10.95 -17.38 -1.99
C SER A 204 11.68 -18.55 -2.63
N THR A 205 12.44 -18.28 -3.69
CA THR A 205 13.50 -19.18 -4.12
C THR A 205 14.48 -19.15 -2.98
N SER A 206 14.22 -19.96 -1.95
CA SER A 206 15.25 -20.40 -1.03
C SER A 206 16.29 -21.02 -1.96
N SER A 207 17.34 -20.26 -2.21
CA SER A 207 18.52 -20.71 -2.92
C SER A 207 18.98 -21.96 -2.20
N THR A 208 18.61 -23.13 -2.74
CA THR A 208 19.24 -24.38 -2.39
C THR A 208 20.68 -24.21 -2.86
N SER A 209 21.53 -23.83 -1.91
CA SER A 209 22.98 -23.92 -2.05
C SER A 209 23.30 -25.30 -2.62
N PRO A 210 24.03 -25.41 -3.74
CA PRO A 210 24.60 -26.68 -4.11
C PRO A 210 25.69 -26.97 -3.07
N ASP A 211 25.35 -27.75 -2.06
CA ASP A 211 26.38 -28.41 -1.25
C ASP A 211 27.17 -29.31 -2.19
N GLU A 212 28.39 -28.89 -2.51
CA GLU A 212 29.38 -29.73 -3.18
C GLU A 212 29.70 -30.92 -2.27
N GLU A 213 29.00 -32.03 -2.47
CA GLU A 213 29.40 -33.33 -1.94
C GLU A 213 30.62 -33.83 -2.72
N ARG A 214 31.79 -33.29 -2.38
CA ARG A 214 33.09 -33.89 -2.74
C ARG A 214 33.32 -35.08 -1.82
N THR A 215 33.05 -36.27 -2.35
CA THR A 215 33.61 -37.52 -1.84
C THR A 215 35.07 -37.62 -2.31
N PRO A 216 36.08 -37.70 -1.42
CA PRO A 216 37.37 -38.22 -1.80
C PRO A 216 37.32 -39.74 -1.67
N SER A 217 37.60 -40.41 -2.80
CA SER A 217 37.96 -41.82 -2.82
C SER A 217 39.41 -41.96 -2.41
N GLU A 218 39.69 -42.73 -1.35
CA GLU A 218 40.81 -43.67 -1.21
C GLU A 218 40.64 -44.54 0.04
#